data_AF-A0A537FGX5-F1
#
_entry.id   AF-A0A537FGX5-F1
#
_cell.length_a   1.000
_cell.length_b   1.000
_cell.length_c   1.000
_cell.angle_alpha   90.00
_cell.angle_beta   90.00
_cell.angle_gamma   90.00
#
_symmetry.space_group_name_H-M   'P 1'
#
loop_
_entity.id
_entity.type
_entity.pdbx_description
1 polymer ?
#
loop_
_entity_poly.entity_id
_entity_poly.type
_entity_poly.pdbx_seq_one_letter_code
_entity_poly.pdbx_strand_id
1 'polypeptide(L)'
;MTENQKPGSRLDLDLAEQRSLAAMVDASLRRGSGLSIALSDATVGVSLDKLGDWTITVGLSSRSDRFRQSISSLERLGFFQATENEGSVYMLWTSLLSEVGDARIVAEQTLLQALKALQAPTVSRYIS
;
A
#
# COMPACT_ATOMS: atom_id res chain seq x y z
N MET A 1 -32.32 32.36 -0.47
CA MET A 1 -31.79 31.71 0.74
C MET A 1 -32.45 30.33 0.77
N THR A 2 -31.76 29.20 0.63
CA THR A 2 -30.53 28.79 1.32
C THR A 2 -29.77 27.78 0.46
N GLU A 3 -28.45 27.98 0.32
CA GLU A 3 -27.51 26.97 -0.16
C GLU A 3 -27.36 25.87 0.90
N ASN A 4 -27.46 24.60 0.49
CA ASN A 4 -27.02 23.46 1.29
C ASN A 4 -25.71 22.94 0.67
N GLN A 5 -24.61 23.63 0.96
CA GLN A 5 -23.28 23.09 0.74
C GLN A 5 -22.93 22.18 1.93
N LYS A 6 -22.64 20.91 1.66
CA LYS A 6 -22.05 19.98 2.62
C LYS A 6 -20.59 19.74 2.23
N PRO A 7 -19.61 20.49 2.77
CA PRO A 7 -18.20 20.13 2.62
C PRO A 7 -17.68 19.52 3.92
N GLY A 8 -16.86 18.46 3.85
CA GLY A 8 -15.92 18.15 4.94
C GLY A 8 -15.72 16.71 5.41
N SER A 9 -16.44 15.68 4.93
CA SER A 9 -16.29 14.33 5.51
C SER A 9 -15.15 13.47 4.91
N ARG A 10 -14.57 13.88 3.78
CA ARG A 10 -13.58 13.05 3.04
C ARG A 10 -12.13 13.26 3.51
N LEU A 11 -11.82 14.43 4.08
CA LEU A 11 -10.47 14.77 4.54
C LEU A 11 -10.13 14.09 5.88
N ASP A 12 -11.12 13.84 6.73
CA ASP A 12 -10.88 13.17 8.03
C ASP A 12 -10.67 11.66 7.92
N LEU A 13 -11.26 11.01 6.91
CA LEU A 13 -11.16 9.56 6.77
C LEU A 13 -9.74 9.11 6.41
N ASP A 14 -9.08 9.82 5.50
CA ASP A 14 -7.71 9.50 5.07
C ASP A 14 -6.71 9.70 6.22
N LEU A 15 -6.88 10.78 6.99
CA LEU A 15 -6.08 11.05 8.19
C LEU A 15 -6.33 10.02 9.30
N ALA A 16 -7.59 9.59 9.49
CA ALA A 16 -7.93 8.56 10.47
C ALA A 16 -7.36 7.19 10.08
N GLU A 17 -7.45 6.82 8.81
CA GLU A 17 -6.87 5.60 8.26
C GLU A 17 -5.34 5.61 8.40
N GLN A 18 -4.69 6.74 8.10
CA GLN A 18 -3.26 6.91 8.29
C GLN A 18 -2.84 6.75 9.77
N ARG A 19 -3.57 7.38 10.70
CA ARG A 19 -3.29 7.23 12.15
C ARG A 19 -3.50 5.82 12.64
N SER A 20 -4.55 5.14 12.18
CA SER A 20 -4.81 3.74 12.51
C SER A 20 -3.69 2.82 12.02
N LEU A 21 -3.24 3.02 10.78
CA LEU A 21 -2.11 2.28 10.21
C LEU A 21 -0.82 2.54 10.99
N ALA A 22 -0.51 3.81 11.30
CA ALA A 22 0.66 4.17 12.10
C ALA A 22 0.64 3.48 13.48
N ALA A 23 -0.51 3.47 14.15
CA ALA A 23 -0.67 2.78 15.44
C ALA A 23 -0.47 1.25 15.32
N MET A 24 -0.99 0.64 14.25
CA MET A 24 -0.77 -0.79 13.98
C MET A 24 0.71 -1.10 13.74
N VAL A 25 1.38 -0.24 12.96
CA VAL A 25 2.81 -0.35 12.66
C VAL A 25 3.63 -0.19 13.93
N ASP A 26 3.34 0.80 14.78
CA ASP A 26 4.02 0.99 16.06
C ASP A 26 3.83 -0.20 17.02
N ALA A 27 2.63 -0.79 17.05
CA ALA A 27 2.34 -1.92 17.90
C ALA A 27 3.07 -3.21 17.45
N SER A 28 3.28 -3.36 16.15
CA SER A 28 3.67 -4.65 15.54
C SER A 28 5.11 -4.67 15.01
N LEU A 29 5.65 -3.52 14.62
CA LEU A 29 6.93 -3.42 13.92
C LEU A 29 8.02 -2.88 14.84
N ARG A 30 9.07 -3.68 15.01
CA ARG A 30 10.31 -3.32 15.69
C ARG A 30 11.46 -3.45 14.70
N ARG A 31 12.60 -2.85 15.01
CA ARG A 31 13.81 -3.04 14.19
C ARG A 31 14.17 -4.51 14.08
N GLY A 32 14.41 -4.98 12.87
CA GLY A 32 14.65 -6.37 12.53
C GLY A 32 13.40 -7.26 12.52
N SER A 33 12.19 -6.69 12.51
CA SER A 33 10.94 -7.45 12.42
C SER A 33 10.13 -7.11 11.18
N GLY A 34 9.09 -7.91 10.92
CA GLY A 34 8.13 -7.67 9.86
C GLY A 34 6.72 -8.03 10.28
N LEU A 35 5.75 -7.51 9.55
CA LEU A 35 4.33 -7.86 9.63
C LEU A 35 3.82 -8.21 8.25
N SER A 36 2.77 -9.03 8.18
CA SER A 36 2.13 -9.43 6.91
C SER A 36 0.62 -9.25 7.02
N ILE A 37 0.04 -8.69 5.96
CA ILE A 37 -1.39 -8.46 5.79
C ILE A 37 -1.86 -9.30 4.61
N ALA A 38 -2.78 -10.23 4.86
CA ALA A 38 -3.39 -11.03 3.80
C ALA A 38 -4.66 -10.33 3.27
N LEU A 39 -4.79 -10.27 1.95
CA LEU A 39 -5.94 -9.78 1.21
C LEU A 39 -6.42 -10.92 0.29
N SER A 40 -7.65 -10.83 -0.24
CA SER A 40 -8.24 -11.91 -1.06
C SER A 40 -7.37 -12.31 -2.27
N ASP A 41 -6.72 -11.34 -2.91
CA ASP A 41 -5.93 -11.54 -4.13
C ASP A 41 -4.45 -11.17 -3.97
N ALA A 42 -4.04 -10.80 -2.76
CA ALA A 42 -2.73 -10.23 -2.52
C ALA A 42 -2.22 -10.49 -1.10
N THR A 43 -0.91 -10.46 -0.90
CA THR A 43 -0.29 -10.42 0.42
C THR A 43 0.63 -9.21 0.49
N VAL A 44 0.54 -8.41 1.54
CA VAL A 44 1.38 -7.24 1.77
C VAL A 44 2.26 -7.49 2.99
N GLY A 45 3.56 -7.61 2.78
CA GLY A 45 4.55 -7.69 3.86
C GLY A 45 5.22 -6.34 4.08
N VAL A 46 5.42 -5.96 5.34
CA VAL A 46 6.19 -4.76 5.72
C VAL A 46 7.28 -5.20 6.67
N SER A 47 8.50 -4.75 6.44
CA SER A 47 9.64 -5.05 7.30
C SER A 47 10.43 -3.79 7.59
N LEU A 48 10.95 -3.71 8.81
CA LEU A 48 11.91 -2.71 9.24
C LEU A 48 13.20 -3.44 9.57
N ASP A 49 14.26 -3.19 8.81
CA ASP A 49 15.51 -3.89 9.05
C ASP A 49 16.23 -3.37 10.31
N LYS A 50 17.45 -3.86 10.56
CA LYS A 50 18.24 -3.44 11.73
C LYS A 50 18.86 -2.05 11.56
N LEU A 51 19.05 -1.60 10.32
CA LEU A 51 19.63 -0.31 9.97
C LEU A 51 18.59 0.82 9.99
N GLY A 52 17.30 0.46 9.98
CA GLY A 52 16.18 1.39 9.97
C GLY A 52 15.54 1.55 8.60
N ASP A 53 15.92 0.71 7.62
CA ASP A 53 15.35 0.72 6.30
C ASP A 53 14.04 -0.07 6.25
N TRP A 54 13.05 0.56 5.64
CA TRP A 54 11.72 0.01 5.44
C TRP A 54 11.68 -0.72 4.10
N THR A 55 11.06 -1.90 4.09
CA THR A 55 10.76 -2.63 2.87
C THR A 55 9.32 -3.09 2.88
N ILE A 56 8.58 -2.77 1.83
CA ILE A 56 7.21 -3.21 1.59
C ILE A 56 7.24 -4.18 0.43
N THR A 57 6.64 -5.34 0.62
CA THR A 57 6.51 -6.40 -0.39
C THR A 57 5.03 -6.62 -0.68
N VAL A 58 4.68 -6.79 -1.95
CA VAL A 58 3.32 -7.12 -2.37
C VAL A 58 3.37 -8.33 -3.28
N GLY A 59 2.83 -9.46 -2.82
CA GLY A 59 2.58 -10.62 -3.65
C GLY A 59 1.20 -10.51 -4.27
N LEU A 60 1.11 -10.54 -5.60
CA LEU A 60 -0.13 -10.46 -6.38
C LEU A 60 -0.35 -11.76 -7.12
N SER A 61 -1.54 -12.34 -6.98
CA SER A 61 -1.94 -13.49 -7.79
C SER A 61 -2.16 -13.08 -9.25
N SER A 62 -1.47 -13.74 -10.19
CA SER A 62 -1.65 -13.52 -11.64
C SER A 62 -3.03 -13.95 -12.14
N ARG A 63 -3.77 -14.73 -11.32
CA ARG A 63 -5.14 -15.15 -11.58
C ARG A 63 -6.19 -14.11 -11.16
N SER A 64 -5.79 -13.05 -10.46
CA SER A 64 -6.72 -11.98 -10.09
C SER A 64 -7.13 -11.18 -11.31
N ASP A 65 -8.43 -10.95 -11.48
CA ASP A 65 -8.95 -10.06 -12.53
C ASP A 65 -8.40 -8.63 -12.43
N ARG A 66 -7.91 -8.24 -11.25
CA ARG A 66 -7.31 -6.93 -10.97
C ARG A 66 -5.80 -6.89 -11.15
N PHE A 67 -5.17 -8.02 -11.48
CA PHE A 67 -3.72 -8.18 -11.49
C PHE A 67 -2.99 -7.03 -12.20
N ARG A 68 -3.35 -6.74 -13.47
CA ARG A 68 -2.70 -5.69 -14.27
C ARG A 68 -2.92 -4.29 -13.69
N GLN A 69 -4.11 -4.01 -13.16
CA GLN A 69 -4.42 -2.71 -12.53
C GLN A 69 -3.64 -2.52 -11.23
N SER A 70 -3.50 -3.58 -10.43
CA SER A 70 -2.72 -3.57 -9.19
C SER A 70 -1.24 -3.34 -9.47
N ILE A 71 -0.65 -4.08 -10.43
CA ILE A 71 0.75 -3.86 -10.87
C ILE A 71 0.97 -2.39 -11.26
N SER A 72 0.18 -1.87 -12.20
CA SER A 72 0.32 -0.48 -12.67
C SER A 72 0.13 0.57 -11.57
N SER A 73 -0.70 0.29 -10.58
CA SER A 73 -0.90 1.20 -9.44
C SER A 73 0.30 1.17 -8.48
N LEU A 74 0.88 0.00 -8.24
CA LEU A 74 2.07 -0.15 -7.42
C LEU A 74 3.32 0.43 -8.09
N GLU A 75 3.49 0.25 -9.39
CA GLU A 75 4.59 0.88 -10.16
C GLU A 75 4.55 2.41 -10.03
N ARG A 76 3.36 3.01 -10.08
CA ARG A 76 3.18 4.46 -9.86
C ARG A 76 3.52 4.92 -8.44
N LEU A 77 3.50 4.00 -7.46
CA LEU A 77 3.94 4.24 -6.09
C LEU A 77 5.44 3.95 -5.90
N GLY A 78 6.17 3.62 -6.97
CA GLY A 78 7.60 3.34 -6.93
C GLY A 78 7.95 1.89 -6.57
N PHE A 79 6.97 0.97 -6.57
CA PHE A 79 7.28 -0.44 -6.48
C PHE A 79 7.89 -0.94 -7.78
N PHE A 80 8.81 -1.90 -7.69
CA PHE A 80 9.36 -2.62 -8.84
C PHE A 80 9.13 -4.11 -8.67
N GLN A 81 9.03 -4.83 -9.80
CA GLN A 81 8.90 -6.28 -9.77
C GLN A 81 10.23 -6.91 -9.30
N ALA A 82 10.17 -7.66 -8.20
CA ALA A 82 11.32 -8.34 -7.63
C ALA A 82 11.47 -9.76 -8.19
N THR A 83 10.36 -10.51 -8.26
CA THR A 83 10.34 -11.87 -8.79
C THR A 83 8.93 -12.32 -9.16
N GLU A 84 8.83 -13.42 -9.91
CA GLU A 84 7.58 -14.13 -10.18
C GLU A 84 7.77 -15.60 -9.76
N ASN A 85 6.83 -16.13 -8.98
CA ASN A 85 6.85 -17.52 -8.55
C ASN A 85 5.42 -18.08 -8.44
N GLU A 86 5.21 -19.31 -8.91
CA GLU A 86 3.95 -20.07 -8.75
C GLU A 86 2.68 -19.30 -9.13
N GLY A 87 2.73 -18.48 -10.17
CA GLY A 87 1.59 -17.65 -10.59
C GLY A 87 1.31 -16.48 -9.65
N SER A 88 2.31 -16.05 -8.89
CA SER A 88 2.29 -14.80 -8.12
C SER A 88 3.45 -13.91 -8.54
N VAL A 89 3.18 -12.63 -8.75
CA VAL A 89 4.22 -11.61 -8.96
C VAL A 89 4.46 -10.86 -7.66
N TYR A 90 5.72 -10.79 -7.25
CA TYR A 90 6.15 -10.09 -6.06
C TYR A 90 6.76 -8.76 -6.44
N MET A 91 6.15 -7.69 -5.95
CA MET A 91 6.64 -6.32 -6.07
C MET A 91 7.27 -5.85 -4.78
N LEU A 92 8.26 -4.97 -4.87
CA LEU A 92 9.02 -4.45 -3.75
C LEU A 92 9.15 -2.93 -3.83
N TRP A 93 9.01 -2.28 -2.68
CA TRP A 93 9.37 -0.90 -2.44
C TRP A 93 10.30 -0.86 -1.22
N THR A 94 11.30 0.02 -1.24
CA THR A 94 12.22 0.18 -0.10
C THR A 94 12.63 1.63 0.10
N SER A 95 12.75 2.04 1.37
CA SER A 95 13.28 3.36 1.72
C SER A 95 14.76 3.51 1.39
N LEU A 96 15.51 2.42 1.25
CA LEU A 96 16.94 2.46 0.91
C LEU A 96 17.19 3.14 -0.44
N LEU A 97 16.21 3.09 -1.34
CA LEU A 97 16.26 3.73 -2.66
C LEU A 97 15.61 5.12 -2.68
N SER A 98 15.13 5.61 -1.52
CA SER A 98 14.44 6.88 -1.38
C SER A 98 15.36 7.92 -0.73
N GLU A 99 15.83 8.88 -1.52
CA GLU A 99 16.74 9.94 -1.05
C GLU A 99 16.04 11.09 -0.29
N VAL A 100 14.71 11.02 -0.11
CA VAL A 100 13.91 12.16 0.36
C VAL A 100 13.04 11.80 1.56
N GLY A 101 13.15 12.61 2.61
CA GLY A 101 12.20 12.69 3.72
C GLY A 101 12.44 11.71 4.87
N ASP A 102 11.53 11.75 5.85
CA ASP A 102 11.48 10.77 6.93
C ASP A 102 11.04 9.41 6.36
N ALA A 103 11.96 8.45 6.30
CA ALA A 103 11.75 7.12 5.75
C ALA A 103 10.50 6.43 6.34
N ARG A 104 10.20 6.68 7.62
CA ARG A 104 9.02 6.12 8.27
C ARG A 104 7.74 6.74 7.70
N ILE A 105 7.66 8.06 7.61
CA ILE A 105 6.47 8.75 7.09
C ILE A 105 6.20 8.31 5.66
N VAL A 106 7.26 8.24 4.84
CA VAL A 106 7.15 7.80 3.45
C VAL A 106 6.69 6.35 3.38
N ALA A 107 7.26 5.45 4.19
CA ALA A 107 6.85 4.05 4.22
C ALA A 107 5.39 3.87 4.65
N GLU A 108 4.94 4.55 5.71
CA GLU A 108 3.55 4.49 6.17
C GLU A 108 2.56 5.00 5.11
N GLN A 109 2.90 6.10 4.43
CA GLN A 109 2.09 6.64 3.34
C GLN A 109 2.04 5.69 2.14
N THR A 110 3.20 5.16 1.72
CA THR A 110 3.30 4.20 0.63
C THR A 110 2.50 2.94 0.94
N LEU A 111 2.57 2.44 2.17
CA LEU A 111 1.78 1.29 2.63
C LEU A 111 0.28 1.58 2.56
N LEU A 112 -0.17 2.74 3.05
CA LEU A 112 -1.58 3.12 2.98
C LEU A 112 -2.08 3.17 1.53
N GLN A 113 -1.31 3.82 0.64
CA GLN A 113 -1.67 3.95 -0.77
C GLN A 113 -1.66 2.59 -1.48
N ALA A 114 -0.70 1.71 -1.17
CA ALA A 114 -0.67 0.35 -1.70
C ALA A 114 -1.91 -0.43 -1.26
N LEU A 115 -2.28 -0.41 0.03
CA LEU A 115 -3.47 -1.08 0.53
C LEU A 115 -4.74 -0.55 -0.15
N LYS A 116 -4.85 0.77 -0.35
CA LYS A 116 -5.97 1.38 -1.09
C LYS A 116 -6.02 0.92 -2.54
N ALA A 117 -4.88 0.88 -3.23
CA ALA A 117 -4.81 0.42 -4.61
C ALA A 117 -5.23 -1.05 -4.76
N LEU A 118 -4.92 -1.89 -3.77
CA LEU A 118 -5.27 -3.31 -3.76
C LEU A 118 -6.74 -3.55 -3.38
N GLN A 119 -7.34 -2.66 -2.60
CA GLN A 119 -8.74 -2.75 -2.17
C GLN A 119 -9.70 -1.98 -3.09
N ALA A 120 -9.19 -1.12 -3.97
CA ALA A 120 -10.02 -0.34 -4.88
C ALA A 120 -10.92 -1.27 -5.72
N PRO A 121 -12.23 -0.97 -5.82
CA PRO A 121 -13.13 -1.73 -6.68
C PRO A 121 -12.69 -1.59 -8.14
N THR A 122 -12.71 -2.70 -8.88
CA THR A 122 -12.57 -2.67 -10.33
C THR A 122 -13.79 -1.96 -10.88
N VAL A 123 -13.67 -0.66 -11.20
CA VAL A 123 -14.73 0.03 -11.95
C VAL A 123 -14.66 -0.49 -13.37
N SER A 124 -15.34 -1.61 -13.61
CA SER A 124 -15.66 -2.04 -14.97
C SER A 124 -16.59 -0.99 -15.54
N ARG A 125 -16.05 -0.03 -16.29
CA ARG A 125 -16.85 0.82 -17.17
C ARG A 125 -17.39 -0.10 -18.26
N TYR A 126 -18.55 -0.69 -18.01
CA TYR A 126 -19.37 -1.19 -19.10
C TYR A 126 -19.65 0.00 -20.03
N ILE A 127 -19.33 -0.23 -21.29
CA ILE A 127 -19.39 0.70 -22.42
C ILE A 127 -20.75 1.43 -22.41
N SER A 128 -20.72 2.75 -22.54
CA SER A 128 -21.86 3.58 -22.92
C SER A 128 -22.08 3.55 -24.43
#